data_AF-A0A6M2D1X0-F1
#
_entry.id   AF-A0A6M2D1X0-F1
#
_cell.length_a   1.000
_cell.length_b   1.000
_cell.length_c   1.000
_cell.angle_alpha   90.00
_cell.angle_beta   90.00
_cell.angle_gamma   90.00
#
_symmetry.space_group_name_H-M   'P 1'
#
loop_
_entity.id
_entity.type
_entity.pdbx_description
1 polymer ?
#
loop_
_entity_poly.entity_id
_entity_poly.type
_entity_poly.pdbx_seq_one_letter_code
_entity_poly.pdbx_strand_id
1 'polypeptide(L)'
;MAATGKFEPFFEDRDEDFESYIEWFEHFLRATQVSDDLKVLVLVTAIEKKTYCTLKNLLAPAKPEEKEYAQLIQALKKHYAPEPMVIAERFQFNRRIQQDTEPVAGFALELMSLAASCDFVAFLDEALWDRFVAGLKDETTQAELLKRATLTFAEACELAQSIELACSETKKF
;
A
#
# COMPACT_ATOMS: atom_id res chain seq x y z
N MET A 1 -39.59 9.63 11.74
CA MET A 1 -38.56 10.69 11.76
C MET A 1 -37.26 10.05 12.19
N ALA A 2 -36.44 9.61 11.23
CA ALA A 2 -35.14 9.03 11.54
C ALA A 2 -34.20 10.16 11.96
N ALA A 3 -33.52 9.98 13.09
CA ALA A 3 -32.55 10.94 13.60
C ALA A 3 -31.46 11.17 12.54
N THR A 4 -31.36 12.40 12.04
CA THR A 4 -30.25 12.89 11.23
C THR A 4 -28.99 12.95 12.09
N GLY A 5 -28.36 11.80 12.34
CA GLY A 5 -26.99 11.76 12.81
C GLY A 5 -26.11 12.39 11.75
N LYS A 6 -25.33 13.41 12.11
CA LYS A 6 -24.33 13.98 11.22
C LYS A 6 -23.29 12.90 10.94
N PHE A 7 -23.12 12.54 9.66
CA PHE A 7 -22.00 11.71 9.25
C PHE A 7 -20.69 12.45 9.54
N GLU A 8 -19.69 11.75 10.06
CA GLU A 8 -18.42 12.38 10.38
C GLU A 8 -17.70 12.82 9.10
N PRO A 9 -17.21 14.07 9.03
CA PRO A 9 -16.57 14.54 7.82
C PRO A 9 -15.18 13.94 7.64
N PHE A 10 -14.79 13.75 6.38
CA PHE A 10 -13.41 13.42 6.03
C PHE A 10 -12.51 14.59 6.39
N PHE A 11 -11.38 14.30 7.02
CA PHE A 11 -10.34 15.27 7.35
C PHE A 11 -9.02 14.80 6.76
N GLU A 12 -8.42 15.60 5.89
CA GLU A 12 -7.17 15.24 5.20
C GLU A 12 -5.99 14.95 6.15
N ASP A 13 -6.03 15.54 7.36
CA ASP A 13 -4.91 15.52 8.32
C ASP A 13 -5.09 14.49 9.46
N ARG A 14 -5.96 13.48 9.32
CA ARG A 14 -6.17 12.39 10.29
C ARG A 14 -5.66 11.03 9.78
N ASP A 15 -5.53 10.05 10.69
CA ASP A 15 -5.10 8.66 10.42
C ASP A 15 -6.10 7.82 9.60
N GLU A 16 -7.20 8.39 9.08
CA GLU A 16 -8.18 7.67 8.26
C GLU A 16 -7.82 7.80 6.78
N ASP A 17 -7.54 6.69 6.11
CA ASP A 17 -7.33 6.69 4.67
C ASP A 17 -8.65 6.95 3.92
N PHE A 18 -8.54 7.60 2.76
CA PHE A 18 -9.72 8.00 1.99
C PHE A 18 -10.55 6.81 1.48
N GLU A 19 -9.97 5.63 1.31
CA GLU A 19 -10.72 4.45 0.89
C GLU A 19 -11.62 3.95 2.01
N SER A 20 -11.07 3.80 3.21
CA SER A 20 -11.83 3.47 4.43
C SER A 20 -12.97 4.46 4.69
N TYR A 21 -12.71 5.76 4.54
CA TYR A 21 -13.75 6.79 4.67
C TYR A 21 -14.91 6.59 3.68
N ILE A 22 -14.59 6.34 2.40
CA ILE A 22 -15.61 6.13 1.35
C ILE A 22 -16.39 4.84 1.58
N GLU A 23 -15.75 3.77 2.03
CA GLU A 23 -16.45 2.54 2.42
C GLU A 23 -17.47 2.81 3.53
N TRP A 24 -17.07 3.56 4.57
CA TRP A 24 -17.98 3.91 5.65
C TRP A 24 -19.11 4.85 5.19
N PHE A 25 -18.80 5.79 4.30
CA PHE A 25 -19.80 6.68 3.70
C PHE A 25 -20.83 5.91 2.86
N GLU A 26 -20.39 4.91 2.08
CA GLU A 26 -21.27 3.99 1.33
C GLU A 26 -22.19 3.21 2.27
N HIS A 27 -21.70 2.75 3.42
CA HIS A 27 -22.54 2.13 4.45
C HIS A 27 -23.59 3.11 4.99
N PHE A 28 -23.22 4.37 5.23
CA PHE A 28 -24.15 5.42 5.68
C PHE A 28 -25.26 5.69 4.65
N LEU A 29 -24.91 5.83 3.36
CA LEU A 29 -25.88 6.02 2.28
C LEU A 29 -26.90 4.89 2.22
N ARG A 30 -26.45 3.63 2.35
CA ARG A 30 -27.31 2.45 2.37
C ARG A 30 -28.21 2.41 3.60
N ALA A 31 -27.66 2.67 4.78
CA ALA A 31 -28.40 2.66 6.04
C ALA A 31 -29.50 3.74 6.09
N THR A 32 -29.23 4.89 5.48
CA THR A 32 -30.17 6.02 5.42
C THR A 32 -31.07 6.02 4.19
N GLN A 33 -30.93 5.01 3.31
CA GLN A 33 -31.71 4.84 2.08
C GLN A 33 -31.69 6.09 1.18
N VAL A 34 -30.52 6.72 1.06
CA VAL A 34 -30.32 7.87 0.18
C VAL A 34 -30.49 7.43 -1.28
N SER A 35 -31.37 8.11 -2.00
CA SER A 35 -31.60 7.88 -3.42
C SER A 35 -30.40 8.35 -4.27
N ASP A 36 -30.21 7.74 -5.44
CA ASP A 36 -29.03 8.00 -6.29
C ASP A 36 -28.89 9.48 -6.68
N ASP A 37 -30.00 10.18 -6.90
CA ASP A 37 -30.05 11.62 -7.21
C ASP A 37 -29.58 12.52 -6.06
N LEU A 38 -29.63 12.02 -4.82
CA LEU A 38 -29.20 12.76 -3.63
C LEU A 38 -27.75 12.46 -3.22
N LYS A 39 -27.13 11.39 -3.74
CA LYS A 39 -25.77 10.97 -3.31
C LYS A 39 -24.71 12.07 -3.48
N VAL A 40 -24.77 12.82 -4.58
CA VAL A 40 -23.84 13.94 -4.82
C VAL A 40 -24.01 15.02 -3.76
N LEU A 41 -25.26 15.40 -3.47
CA LEU A 41 -25.57 16.41 -2.45
C LEU A 41 -25.13 15.95 -1.06
N VAL A 42 -25.42 14.69 -0.70
CA VAL A 42 -25.01 14.13 0.58
C VAL A 42 -23.49 14.11 0.69
N LEU A 43 -22.76 13.71 -0.36
CA LEU A 43 -21.29 13.69 -0.37
C LEU A 43 -20.70 15.09 -0.14
N VAL A 44 -21.13 16.11 -0.89
CA VAL A 44 -20.57 17.46 -0.77
C VAL A 44 -20.87 18.10 0.59
N THR A 45 -21.93 17.66 1.28
CA THR A 45 -22.23 18.06 2.66
C THR A 45 -21.53 17.23 3.73
N ALA A 46 -21.09 16.01 3.38
CA ALA A 46 -20.41 15.09 4.26
C ALA A 46 -18.90 15.34 4.30
N ILE A 47 -18.27 15.80 3.21
CA ILE A 47 -16.85 16.16 3.21
C ILE A 47 -16.61 17.54 3.81
N GLU A 48 -15.39 17.79 4.29
CA GLU A 48 -15.03 19.13 4.78
C GLU A 48 -14.91 20.18 3.66
N LYS A 49 -14.92 21.46 4.05
CA LYS A 49 -14.81 22.58 3.09
C LYS A 49 -13.52 22.53 2.27
N LYS A 50 -12.41 22.07 2.85
CA LYS A 50 -11.11 21.94 2.18
C LYS A 50 -11.18 20.89 1.06
N THR A 51 -11.66 19.68 1.40
CA THR A 51 -11.92 18.61 0.43
C THR A 51 -12.91 19.02 -0.66
N TYR A 52 -13.96 19.78 -0.33
CA TYR A 52 -14.87 20.32 -1.35
C TYR A 52 -14.19 21.31 -2.31
N CYS A 53 -13.30 22.18 -1.80
CA CYS A 53 -12.49 23.05 -2.66
C CYS A 53 -11.57 22.24 -3.58
N THR A 54 -10.92 21.20 -3.05
CA THR A 54 -10.11 20.26 -3.84
C THR A 54 -10.95 19.59 -4.93
N LEU A 55 -12.12 19.06 -4.58
CA LEU A 55 -13.05 18.46 -5.53
C LEU A 55 -13.42 19.41 -6.68
N LYS A 56 -13.76 20.66 -6.36
CA LYS A 56 -14.09 21.68 -7.37
C LYS A 56 -12.92 21.95 -8.31
N ASN A 57 -11.69 21.99 -7.79
CA ASN A 57 -10.50 22.19 -8.61
C ASN A 57 -10.24 20.99 -9.53
N LEU A 58 -10.46 19.76 -9.04
CA LEU A 58 -10.29 18.53 -9.82
C LEU A 58 -11.32 18.37 -10.94
N LEU A 59 -12.53 18.93 -10.78
CA LEU A 59 -13.63 18.80 -11.74
C LEU A 59 -13.74 19.97 -12.73
N ALA A 60 -12.98 21.06 -12.53
CA ALA A 60 -13.04 22.25 -13.37
C ALA A 60 -12.84 21.90 -14.86
N PRO A 61 -13.63 22.49 -15.78
CA PRO A 61 -14.57 23.60 -15.59
C PRO A 61 -15.98 23.20 -15.11
N ALA A 62 -16.25 21.90 -14.93
CA ALA A 62 -17.56 21.42 -14.48
C ALA A 62 -17.72 21.57 -12.95
N LYS A 63 -18.97 21.66 -12.50
CA LYS A 63 -19.30 21.66 -11.07
C LYS A 63 -19.53 20.23 -10.56
N PRO A 64 -19.33 19.96 -9.25
CA PRO A 64 -19.64 18.66 -8.65
C PRO A 64 -21.07 18.18 -8.93
N GLU A 65 -22.05 19.10 -8.95
CA GLU A 65 -23.47 18.80 -9.19
C GLU A 65 -23.77 18.43 -10.66
N GLU A 66 -22.84 18.67 -11.58
CA GLU A 66 -22.96 18.37 -13.01
C GLU A 66 -22.35 17.00 -13.37
N LYS A 67 -21.89 16.25 -12.37
CA LYS A 67 -21.17 14.99 -12.52
C LYS A 67 -21.85 13.88 -11.73
N GLU A 68 -21.65 12.65 -12.17
CA GLU A 68 -22.17 11.49 -11.47
C GLU A 68 -21.39 11.23 -10.18
N TYR A 69 -22.06 10.70 -9.16
CA TYR A 69 -21.43 10.34 -7.89
C TYR A 69 -20.14 9.53 -8.06
N ALA A 70 -20.15 8.53 -8.95
CA ALA A 70 -18.99 7.71 -9.24
C ALA A 70 -17.78 8.53 -9.76
N GLN A 71 -18.03 9.57 -10.56
CA GLN A 71 -16.98 10.45 -11.10
C GLN A 71 -16.35 11.31 -10.00
N LEU A 72 -17.14 11.76 -9.02
CA LEU A 72 -16.65 12.50 -7.85
C LEU A 72 -15.76 11.61 -6.99
N ILE A 73 -16.21 10.39 -6.68
CA ILE A 73 -15.43 9.42 -5.90
C ILE A 73 -14.12 9.09 -6.62
N GLN A 74 -14.17 8.85 -7.93
CA GLN A 74 -12.96 8.55 -8.71
C GLN A 74 -11.96 9.72 -8.67
N ALA A 75 -12.43 10.96 -8.81
CA ALA A 75 -11.57 12.15 -8.75
C ALA A 75 -10.89 12.29 -7.37
N LEU A 76 -11.66 12.10 -6.29
CA LEU A 76 -11.14 12.17 -4.94
C LEU A 76 -10.19 11.02 -4.61
N LYS A 77 -10.53 9.78 -5.00
CA LYS A 77 -9.64 8.61 -4.85
C LYS A 77 -8.31 8.86 -5.54
N LYS A 78 -8.32 9.32 -6.79
CA LYS A 78 -7.08 9.65 -7.51
C LYS A 78 -6.21 10.70 -6.80
N HIS A 79 -6.80 11.57 -5.99
CA HIS A 79 -6.09 12.62 -5.28
C HIS A 79 -5.59 12.19 -3.89
N TYR A 80 -6.45 11.56 -3.09
CA TYR A 80 -6.15 11.20 -1.70
C TYR A 80 -5.68 9.76 -1.51
N ALA A 81 -6.00 8.88 -2.45
CA ALA A 81 -5.51 7.50 -2.53
C ALA A 81 -4.94 7.24 -3.93
N PRO A 82 -3.93 8.03 -4.37
CA PRO A 82 -3.32 7.82 -5.66
C PRO A 82 -2.79 6.39 -5.70
N GLU A 83 -3.12 5.66 -6.77
CA GLU A 83 -2.58 4.34 -6.99
C GLU A 83 -1.05 4.42 -6.91
N PRO A 84 -0.39 3.59 -6.07
CA PRO A 84 1.05 3.60 -5.97
C PRO A 84 1.63 3.52 -7.37
N MET A 85 2.52 4.44 -7.72
CA MET A 85 3.19 4.37 -9.01
C MET A 85 4.02 3.10 -8.97
N VAL A 86 3.53 2.01 -9.54
CA VAL A 86 4.15 0.68 -9.49
C VAL A 86 5.63 0.74 -9.86
N ILE A 87 5.99 1.61 -10.80
CA ILE A 87 7.40 1.85 -11.18
C ILE A 87 8.23 2.43 -10.03
N ALA A 88 7.70 3.37 -9.25
CA ALA A 88 8.36 3.96 -8.09
C ALA A 88 8.49 2.94 -6.94
N GLU A 89 7.45 2.15 -6.68
CA GLU A 89 7.47 1.06 -5.68
C GLU A 89 8.52 0.01 -6.05
N ARG A 90 8.49 -0.48 -7.30
CA ARG A 90 9.49 -1.40 -7.83
C ARG A 90 10.89 -0.80 -7.82
N PHE A 91 11.04 0.51 -8.01
CA PHE A 91 12.33 1.19 -7.91
C PHE A 91 12.87 1.16 -6.46
N GLN A 92 12.01 1.39 -5.47
CA GLN A 92 12.39 1.29 -4.05
C GLN A 92 12.75 -0.14 -3.68
N PHE A 93 11.90 -1.11 -4.02
CA PHE A 93 12.15 -2.54 -3.85
C PHE A 93 13.50 -2.96 -4.45
N ASN A 94 13.78 -2.57 -5.70
CA ASN A 94 15.02 -2.95 -6.38
C ASN A 94 16.28 -2.27 -5.85
N ARG A 95 16.15 -1.18 -5.08
CA ARG A 95 17.27 -0.52 -4.39
C ARG A 95 17.53 -1.04 -2.99
N ARG A 96 16.64 -1.89 -2.48
CA ARG A 96 16.75 -2.42 -1.12
C ARG A 96 17.91 -3.42 -1.03
N ILE A 97 18.85 -3.12 -0.14
CA ILE A 97 20.01 -3.96 0.24
C ILE A 97 20.05 -4.09 1.76
N GLN A 98 20.50 -5.22 2.28
CA GLN A 98 20.61 -5.49 3.71
C GLN A 98 21.51 -4.45 4.40
N GLN A 99 21.05 -3.88 5.51
CA GLN A 99 21.81 -2.88 6.27
C GLN A 99 22.90 -3.54 7.13
N ASP A 100 23.90 -2.76 7.57
CA ASP A 100 25.11 -3.27 8.22
C ASP A 100 24.87 -4.16 9.45
N THR A 101 23.83 -3.86 10.21
CA THR A 101 23.46 -4.54 11.46
C THR A 101 22.07 -5.19 11.37
N GLU A 102 21.52 -5.28 10.17
CA GLU A 102 20.20 -5.86 9.96
C GLU A 102 20.31 -7.39 9.88
N PRO A 103 19.56 -8.13 10.72
CA PRO A 103 19.53 -9.58 10.62
C PRO A 103 18.85 -10.02 9.31
N VAL A 104 19.22 -11.20 8.79
CA VAL A 104 18.65 -11.75 7.56
C VAL A 104 17.12 -11.77 7.59
N ALA A 105 16.52 -12.15 8.73
CA ALA A 105 15.08 -12.18 8.90
C ALA A 105 14.43 -10.77 8.81
N GLY A 106 15.11 -9.73 9.31
CA GLY A 106 14.64 -8.35 9.21
C GLY A 106 14.65 -7.86 7.77
N PHE A 107 15.72 -8.17 7.04
CA PHE A 107 15.84 -7.84 5.62
C PHE A 107 14.74 -8.52 4.78
N ALA A 108 14.49 -9.80 5.02
CA ALA A 108 13.43 -10.55 4.34
C ALA A 108 12.04 -9.94 4.58
N LEU A 109 11.71 -9.60 5.82
CA LEU A 109 10.43 -8.96 6.17
C LEU A 109 10.26 -7.61 5.47
N GLU A 110 11.31 -6.79 5.41
CA GLU A 110 11.24 -5.50 4.74
C GLU A 110 11.05 -5.65 3.22
N LEU A 111 11.68 -6.65 2.59
CA LEU A 111 11.43 -6.94 1.18
C LEU A 111 9.97 -7.35 0.91
N MET A 112 9.37 -8.16 1.78
CA MET A 112 7.96 -8.54 1.68
C MET A 112 7.04 -7.32 1.83
N SER A 113 7.36 -6.41 2.75
CA SER A 113 6.64 -5.15 2.96
C SER A 113 6.66 -4.29 1.69
N LEU A 114 7.84 -4.06 1.11
CA LEU A 114 8.00 -3.27 -0.12
C LEU A 114 7.36 -3.93 -1.35
N ALA A 115 7.35 -5.26 -1.41
CA ALA A 115 6.77 -5.98 -2.53
C ALA A 115 5.23 -5.90 -2.58
N ALA A 116 4.56 -5.59 -1.46
CA ALA A 116 3.10 -5.55 -1.36
C ALA A 116 2.46 -4.51 -2.31
N SER A 117 3.14 -3.39 -2.58
CA SER A 117 2.70 -2.32 -3.48
C SER A 117 3.29 -2.42 -4.89
N CYS A 118 4.10 -3.45 -5.18
CA CYS A 118 4.85 -3.57 -6.44
C CYS A 118 4.07 -4.26 -7.58
N ASP A 119 2.86 -4.76 -7.32
CA ASP A 119 2.03 -5.48 -8.30
C ASP A 119 2.80 -6.59 -9.03
N PHE A 120 3.54 -7.43 -8.29
CA PHE A 120 4.26 -8.57 -8.88
C PHE A 120 3.35 -9.74 -9.23
N VAL A 121 2.21 -9.87 -8.55
CA VAL A 121 1.18 -10.90 -8.79
C VAL A 121 1.81 -12.30 -8.84
N ALA A 122 1.84 -12.94 -10.00
CA ALA A 122 2.36 -14.29 -10.20
C ALA A 122 3.89 -14.38 -10.12
N PHE A 123 4.59 -13.23 -10.17
CA PHE A 123 6.05 -13.12 -10.13
C PHE A 123 6.56 -12.69 -8.74
N LEU A 124 5.70 -12.70 -7.71
CA LEU A 124 6.06 -12.20 -6.39
C LEU A 124 7.20 -12.99 -5.75
N ASP A 125 7.15 -14.32 -5.81
CA ASP A 125 8.14 -15.18 -5.17
C ASP A 125 9.51 -15.04 -5.85
N GLU A 126 9.54 -15.03 -7.19
CA GLU A 126 10.74 -14.83 -7.99
C GLU A 126 11.35 -13.44 -7.76
N ALA A 127 10.52 -12.38 -7.73
CA ALA A 127 11.00 -11.03 -7.45
C ALA A 127 11.64 -10.92 -6.06
N LEU A 128 10.99 -11.49 -5.04
CA LEU A 128 11.51 -11.55 -3.68
C LEU A 128 12.82 -12.32 -3.61
N TRP A 129 12.88 -13.49 -4.25
CA TRP A 129 14.08 -14.32 -4.30
C TRP A 129 15.25 -13.62 -4.99
N ASP A 130 15.04 -13.09 -6.20
CA ASP A 130 16.06 -12.36 -6.98
C ASP A 130 16.61 -11.19 -6.16
N ARG A 131 15.73 -10.40 -5.56
CA ARG A 131 16.13 -9.21 -4.80
C ARG A 131 16.82 -9.57 -3.49
N PHE A 132 16.35 -10.62 -2.82
CA PHE A 132 16.96 -11.12 -1.59
C PHE A 132 18.38 -11.57 -1.83
N VAL A 133 18.61 -12.47 -2.80
CA VAL A 133 19.95 -12.95 -3.14
C VAL A 133 20.86 -11.77 -3.50
N ALA A 134 20.43 -10.90 -4.41
CA ALA A 134 21.27 -9.80 -4.87
C ALA A 134 21.43 -8.66 -3.84
N GLY A 135 20.62 -8.61 -2.78
CA GLY A 135 20.64 -7.57 -1.76
C GLY A 135 21.22 -8.00 -0.41
N LEU A 136 21.48 -9.29 -0.19
CA LEU A 136 22.18 -9.79 0.99
C LEU A 136 23.59 -9.18 1.10
N LYS A 137 24.06 -8.97 2.33
CA LYS A 137 25.39 -8.40 2.57
C LYS A 137 26.49 -9.44 2.60
N ASP A 138 26.20 -10.65 3.11
CA ASP A 138 27.19 -11.72 3.22
C ASP A 138 27.37 -12.44 1.88
N GLU A 139 28.50 -12.18 1.21
CA GLU A 139 28.86 -12.77 -0.09
C GLU A 139 28.94 -14.30 -0.03
N THR A 140 29.29 -14.87 1.13
CA THR A 140 29.34 -16.33 1.31
C THR A 140 27.94 -16.94 1.22
N THR A 141 26.97 -16.34 1.91
CA THR A 141 25.56 -16.72 1.85
C THR A 141 25.01 -16.52 0.44
N GLN A 142 25.34 -15.42 -0.24
CA GLN A 142 24.96 -15.21 -1.65
C GLN A 142 25.48 -16.32 -2.55
N ALA A 143 26.76 -16.68 -2.43
CA ALA A 143 27.38 -17.74 -3.22
C ALA A 143 26.74 -19.11 -2.96
N GLU A 144 26.35 -19.42 -1.73
CA GLU A 144 25.62 -20.66 -1.42
C GLU A 144 24.21 -20.69 -2.01
N LEU A 145 23.50 -19.56 -1.98
CA LEU A 145 22.17 -19.44 -2.60
C LEU A 145 22.24 -19.59 -4.13
N LEU A 146 23.22 -18.96 -4.78
CA LEU A 146 23.41 -19.01 -6.24
C LEU A 146 23.74 -20.41 -6.78
N LYS A 147 24.25 -21.32 -5.94
CA LYS A 147 24.52 -22.71 -6.34
C LYS A 147 23.25 -23.57 -6.46
N ARG A 148 22.10 -23.10 -5.98
CA ARG A 148 20.86 -23.88 -5.97
C ARG A 148 20.00 -23.55 -7.19
N ALA A 149 19.58 -24.58 -7.91
CA ALA A 149 18.68 -24.45 -9.05
C ALA A 149 17.24 -24.31 -8.52
N THR A 150 16.74 -23.07 -8.50
CA THR A 150 15.38 -22.66 -8.07
C THR A 150 15.02 -23.04 -6.64
N LEU A 151 15.14 -22.07 -5.73
CA LEU A 151 14.52 -22.09 -4.41
C LEU A 151 13.32 -21.15 -4.43
N THR A 152 12.30 -21.47 -3.64
CA THR A 152 11.30 -20.47 -3.25
C THR A 152 11.94 -19.41 -2.37
N PHE A 153 11.33 -18.22 -2.28
CA PHE A 153 11.83 -17.17 -1.39
C PHE A 153 11.92 -17.65 0.07
N ALA A 154 10.96 -18.46 0.52
CA ALA A 154 10.95 -19.04 1.86
C ALA A 154 12.17 -19.95 2.13
N GLU A 155 12.48 -20.87 1.21
CA GLU A 155 13.62 -21.78 1.34
C GLU A 155 14.97 -21.01 1.32
N ALA A 156 15.05 -19.93 0.52
CA ALA A 156 16.21 -19.06 0.52
C ALA A 156 16.40 -18.34 1.86
N CYS A 157 15.30 -17.86 2.47
CA CYS A 157 15.31 -17.24 3.78
C CYS A 157 15.76 -18.23 4.87
N GLU A 158 15.24 -19.45 4.87
CA GLU A 158 15.60 -20.48 5.86
C GLU A 158 17.09 -20.85 5.78
N LEU A 159 17.61 -21.01 4.56
CA LEU A 159 19.04 -21.29 4.37
C LEU A 159 19.91 -20.15 4.88
N ALA A 160 19.60 -18.92 4.47
CA ALA A 160 20.37 -17.74 4.85
C ALA A 160 20.38 -17.52 6.37
N GLN A 161 19.24 -17.71 7.03
CA GLN A 161 19.13 -17.66 8.49
C GLN A 161 19.95 -18.77 9.16
N SER A 162 19.94 -19.99 8.60
CA SER A 162 20.75 -21.10 9.13
C SER A 162 22.25 -20.80 9.05
N ILE A 163 22.70 -20.19 7.96
CA ILE A 163 24.10 -19.76 7.78
C ILE A 163 24.45 -18.62 8.75
N GLU A 164 23.58 -17.61 8.88
CA GLU A 164 23.76 -16.50 9.82
C GLU A 164 23.92 -16.99 11.26
N LEU A 165 23.04 -17.92 11.69
CA LEU A 165 23.12 -18.54 13.01
C LEU A 165 24.42 -19.31 13.20
N ALA A 166 24.81 -20.17 12.25
CA ALA A 166 26.06 -20.93 12.32
C ALA A 166 27.29 -20.00 12.43
N CYS A 167 27.34 -18.95 11.62
CA CYS A 167 28.40 -17.93 11.68
C CYS A 167 28.42 -17.18 13.02
N SER A 168 27.24 -16.85 13.56
CA SER A 168 27.14 -16.15 14.85
C SER A 168 27.68 -17.00 16.00
N GLU A 169 27.44 -18.31 16.00
CA GLU A 169 27.94 -19.22 17.03
C GLU A 169 29.45 -19.43 16.93
N THR A 170 30.01 -19.49 15.72
CA THR A 170 31.48 -19.61 15.54
C THR A 170 32.27 -18.37 15.98
N LYS A 171 31.64 -17.18 15.98
CA LYS A 171 32.28 -15.91 16.39
C LYS A 171 32.27 -15.67 17.91
N LYS A 172 31.58 -16.52 18.68
CA LYS A 172 31.50 -16.41 20.15
C LYS A 172 32.70 -17.05 20.87
N PHE A 173 33.65 -17.61 20.12
CA PHE A 173 34.90 -18.21 20.60
C PHE A 173 36.10 -17.46 20.04
#